data_AF-A0A956AID8-F1
#
_entry.id   AF-A0A956AID8-F1
#
_cell.length_a   1.000
_cell.length_b   1.000
_cell.length_c   1.000
_cell.angle_alpha   90.00
_cell.angle_beta   90.00
_cell.angle_gamma   90.00
#
_symmetry.space_group_name_H-M   'P 1'
#
loop_
_entity.id
_entity.type
_entity.pdbx_description
1 polymer ?
#
loop_
_entity_poly.entity_id
_entity_poly.type
_entity_poly.pdbx_seq_one_letter_code
_entity_poly.pdbx_strand_id
1 'polypeptide(L)'
;IVRDTIDLKEQAAKVRYEEIERDGRKLKMAIIDLPSFYGSSSPGGRQCADDVAALLEEVKGQKVDGLVLDLSENSGGLLQHAVDITGFFLRRGTVVSIEGSDHEPKQLKDVDQTIQYNGPLVVLTSRLSASASEILAGAVKDYARGLIVGDDQTFGKGTVQNVVNLPEGFGALKVTTALF
;
A
#
# COMPACT_ATOMS: atom_id res chain seq x y z
N ILE A 1 2.68 32.45 12.12
CA ILE A 1 2.18 31.05 12.16
C ILE A 1 3.38 30.17 11.85
N VAL A 2 3.94 29.53 12.88
CA VAL A 2 5.03 28.58 12.70
C VAL A 2 4.37 27.29 12.20
N ARG A 3 4.71 26.85 10.99
CA ARG A 3 4.29 25.54 10.49
C ARG A 3 5.10 24.50 11.25
N ASP A 4 4.43 23.60 11.95
CA ASP A 4 5.07 22.41 12.49
C ASP A 4 5.79 21.69 11.35
N THR A 5 7.10 21.52 11.51
CA THR A 5 7.89 20.65 10.66
C THR A 5 7.45 19.23 11.02
N ILE A 6 6.57 18.65 10.21
CA ILE A 6 6.09 17.28 10.39
C ILE A 6 7.32 16.37 10.48
N ASP A 7 7.50 15.70 11.62
CA ASP A 7 8.60 14.77 11.82
C ASP A 7 8.30 13.49 11.02
N LEU A 8 8.84 13.44 9.79
CA LEU A 8 8.64 12.37 8.81
C LEU A 8 9.05 10.98 9.31
N LYS A 9 9.77 10.88 10.45
CA LYS A 9 10.17 9.60 11.05
C LYS A 9 9.00 8.84 11.67
N GLU A 10 8.05 9.53 12.28
CA GLU A 10 6.94 8.85 12.95
C GLU A 10 5.90 8.30 11.97
N GLN A 11 5.80 8.91 10.78
CA GLN A 11 4.83 8.57 9.74
C GLN A 11 5.34 7.59 8.69
N ALA A 12 6.54 7.04 8.87
CA ALA A 12 7.10 6.06 7.95
C ALA A 12 6.66 4.64 8.31
N ALA A 13 6.77 3.73 7.34
CA ALA A 13 6.54 2.30 7.55
C ALA A 13 7.49 1.76 8.63
N LYS A 14 6.98 0.85 9.47
CA LYS A 14 7.72 0.23 10.58
C LYS A 14 7.42 -1.26 10.64
N VAL A 15 8.38 -2.03 11.11
CA VAL A 15 8.19 -3.47 11.41
C VAL A 15 8.22 -3.71 12.90
N ARG A 16 7.36 -4.61 13.37
CA ARG A 16 7.43 -5.24 14.70
C ARG A 16 7.31 -6.76 14.56
N TYR A 17 7.73 -7.49 15.58
CA TYR A 17 7.69 -8.95 15.59
C TYR A 17 6.89 -9.44 16.79
N GLU A 18 6.02 -10.40 16.57
CA GLU A 18 5.18 -11.01 17.61
C GLU A 18 5.38 -12.52 17.62
N GLU A 19 5.48 -13.12 18.80
CA GLU A 19 5.48 -14.57 18.97
C GLU A 19 4.09 -15.03 19.42
N ILE A 20 3.50 -15.97 18.69
CA ILE A 20 2.17 -16.50 18.95
C ILE A 20 2.30 -18.00 19.16
N GLU A 21 1.74 -18.52 20.25
CA GLU A 21 1.64 -19.95 20.48
C GLU A 21 0.26 -20.45 20.01
N ARG A 22 0.25 -21.39 19.06
CA ARG A 22 -0.98 -21.99 18.52
C ARG A 22 -0.77 -23.47 18.28
N ASP A 23 -1.68 -24.29 18.79
CA ASP A 23 -1.63 -25.76 18.68
C ASP A 23 -0.27 -26.36 19.13
N GLY A 24 0.33 -25.79 20.17
CA GLY A 24 1.63 -26.20 20.71
C GLY A 24 2.83 -25.83 19.83
N ARG A 25 2.64 -24.98 18.81
CA ARG A 25 3.72 -24.43 17.96
C ARG A 25 3.89 -22.95 18.26
N LYS A 26 5.13 -22.52 18.46
CA LYS A 26 5.49 -21.09 18.48
C LYS A 26 5.68 -20.60 17.05
N LEU A 27 4.94 -19.57 16.68
CA LEU A 27 5.01 -18.91 15.38
C LEU A 27 5.54 -17.49 15.59
N LYS A 28 6.55 -17.10 14.81
CA LYS A 28 7.08 -15.74 14.78
C LYS A 28 6.48 -15.00 13.59
N MET A 29 5.72 -13.96 13.86
CA MET A 29 5.08 -13.13 12.83
C MET A 29 5.79 -11.80 12.71
N ALA A 30 6.07 -11.36 11.49
CA ALA A 30 6.41 -9.96 11.21
C ALA A 30 5.12 -9.17 10.97
N ILE A 31 5.03 -7.95 11.49
CA ILE A 31 3.94 -7.02 11.23
C ILE A 31 4.55 -5.73 10.71
N ILE A 32 4.32 -5.43 9.43
CA ILE A 32 4.69 -4.16 8.82
C ILE A 32 3.48 -3.24 8.89
N ASP A 33 3.61 -2.17 9.66
CA ASP A 33 2.66 -1.06 9.68
C ASP A 33 2.99 -0.07 8.58
N LEU A 34 2.06 0.13 7.65
CA LEU A 34 2.17 1.10 6.56
C LEU A 34 1.08 2.16 6.76
N PRO A 35 1.40 3.32 7.37
CA PRO A 35 0.39 4.31 7.76
C PRO A 35 -0.21 5.08 6.58
N SER A 36 0.52 5.21 5.46
CA SER A 36 0.01 5.78 4.21
C SER A 36 0.90 5.39 3.03
N PHE A 37 0.39 5.56 1.81
CA PHE A 37 1.21 5.46 0.60
C PHE A 37 1.94 6.79 0.33
N TYR A 38 2.81 7.19 1.24
CA TYR A 38 3.56 8.44 1.19
C TYR A 38 4.72 8.40 0.20
N GLY A 39 5.10 9.58 -0.27
CA GLY A 39 6.19 9.77 -1.22
C GLY A 39 5.98 11.06 -1.99
N SER A 40 6.86 11.32 -2.95
CA SER A 40 6.70 12.42 -3.88
C SER A 40 7.36 12.07 -5.20
N SER A 41 6.88 12.68 -6.29
CA SER A 41 7.52 12.58 -7.61
C SER A 41 8.85 13.33 -7.70
N SER A 42 9.21 14.14 -6.69
CA SER A 42 10.48 14.88 -6.63
C SER A 42 11.63 13.98 -6.16
N PRO A 43 12.81 14.05 -6.80
CA PRO A 43 13.99 13.28 -6.39
C PRO A 43 14.41 13.57 -4.94
N GLY A 44 14.81 12.52 -4.21
CA GLY A 44 15.40 12.64 -2.87
C GLY A 44 14.40 12.67 -1.70
N GLY A 45 13.09 12.62 -1.97
CA GLY A 45 12.08 12.40 -0.94
C GLY A 45 12.05 10.94 -0.49
N ARG A 46 11.75 10.70 0.79
CA ARG A 46 11.49 9.36 1.33
C ARG A 46 10.24 8.76 0.67
N GLN A 47 10.30 7.50 0.24
CA GLN A 47 9.22 6.81 -0.46
C GLN A 47 8.83 5.55 0.29
N CYS A 48 7.52 5.30 0.46
CA CYS A 48 7.06 4.15 1.21
C CYS A 48 7.42 2.81 0.55
N ALA A 49 7.50 2.74 -0.79
CA ALA A 49 7.90 1.52 -1.48
C ALA A 49 9.35 1.12 -1.12
N ASP A 50 10.28 2.09 -1.07
CA ASP A 50 11.67 1.85 -0.67
C ASP A 50 11.77 1.42 0.80
N ASP A 51 11.00 2.08 1.68
CA ASP A 51 10.96 1.71 3.10
C ASP A 51 10.42 0.29 3.30
N VAL A 52 9.30 -0.06 2.65
CA VAL A 52 8.73 -1.41 2.74
C VAL A 52 9.69 -2.44 2.15
N ALA A 53 10.36 -2.16 1.04
CA ALA A 53 11.37 -3.05 0.48
C ALA A 53 12.51 -3.34 1.48
N ALA A 54 13.03 -2.30 2.13
CA ALA A 54 14.08 -2.45 3.15
C ALA A 54 13.59 -3.28 4.35
N LEU A 55 12.36 -3.06 4.81
CA LEU A 55 11.75 -3.84 5.89
C LEU A 55 11.53 -5.30 5.49
N LEU A 56 11.12 -5.58 4.25
CA LEU A 56 10.98 -6.95 3.76
C LEU A 56 12.32 -7.68 3.73
N GLU A 57 13.42 -7.01 3.38
CA GLU A 57 14.75 -7.60 3.45
C GLU A 57 15.17 -7.91 4.89
N GLU A 58 14.87 -7.03 5.84
CA GLU A 58 15.07 -7.29 7.27
C GLU A 58 14.27 -8.54 7.72
N VAL A 59 12.99 -8.60 7.36
CA VAL A 59 12.07 -9.69 7.71
C VAL A 59 12.56 -11.03 7.19
N LYS A 60 13.12 -11.10 5.97
CA LYS A 60 13.74 -12.33 5.44
C LYS A 60 14.85 -12.84 6.34
N GLY A 61 15.71 -11.95 6.83
CA GLY A 61 16.80 -12.28 7.74
C GLY A 61 16.32 -12.84 9.09
N GLN A 62 15.09 -12.51 9.49
CA GLN A 62 14.50 -12.89 10.77
C GLN A 62 13.81 -14.26 10.79
N LYS A 63 13.72 -14.95 9.63
CA LYS A 63 13.11 -16.27 9.46
C LYS A 63 11.70 -16.39 10.08
N VAL A 64 10.84 -15.43 9.77
CA VAL A 64 9.45 -15.41 10.27
C VAL A 64 8.59 -16.47 9.58
N ASP A 65 7.56 -16.95 10.29
CA ASP A 65 6.57 -17.91 9.79
C ASP A 65 5.51 -17.25 8.89
N GLY A 66 5.34 -15.93 9.01
CA GLY A 66 4.41 -15.17 8.20
C GLY A 66 4.56 -13.66 8.36
N LEU A 67 3.96 -12.93 7.43
CA LEU A 67 3.93 -11.47 7.40
C LEU A 67 2.48 -10.98 7.47
N VAL A 68 2.24 -10.00 8.34
CA VAL A 68 1.05 -9.17 8.34
C VAL A 68 1.42 -7.79 7.77
N LEU A 69 0.77 -7.38 6.70
CA LEU A 69 0.80 -6.00 6.23
C LEU A 69 -0.41 -5.27 6.83
N ASP A 70 -0.16 -4.38 7.77
CA ASP A 70 -1.17 -3.62 8.48
C ASP A 70 -1.50 -2.33 7.74
N LEU A 71 -2.70 -2.29 7.17
CA LEU A 71 -3.28 -1.14 6.49
C LEU A 71 -4.51 -0.61 7.24
N SER A 72 -4.73 -1.06 8.48
CA SER A 72 -5.95 -0.77 9.25
C SER A 72 -6.14 0.71 9.54
N GLU A 73 -5.08 1.52 9.57
CA GLU A 73 -5.18 2.98 9.71
C GLU A 73 -4.86 3.74 8.42
N ASN A 74 -4.66 3.02 7.30
CA ASN A 74 -4.17 3.58 6.05
C ASN A 74 -5.29 4.06 5.11
N SER A 75 -5.51 5.37 5.09
CA SER A 75 -6.49 6.04 4.22
C SER A 75 -6.08 6.20 2.73
N GLY A 76 -4.94 5.60 2.35
CA GLY A 76 -4.42 5.56 0.99
C GLY A 76 -3.20 6.46 0.78
N GLY A 77 -3.06 7.00 -0.43
CA GLY A 77 -1.94 7.85 -0.83
C GLY A 77 -1.65 7.71 -2.33
N LEU A 78 -0.37 7.75 -2.69
CA LEU A 78 0.05 7.67 -4.09
C LEU A 78 -0.22 6.29 -4.67
N LEU A 79 -0.97 6.27 -5.78
CA LEU A 79 -1.37 5.05 -6.46
C LEU A 79 -0.17 4.20 -6.94
N GLN A 80 0.89 4.87 -7.43
CA GLN A 80 2.07 4.16 -7.92
C GLN A 80 2.69 3.28 -6.83
N HIS A 81 2.78 3.77 -5.59
CA HIS A 81 3.32 2.97 -4.49
C HIS A 81 2.45 1.78 -4.12
N ALA A 82 1.13 1.83 -4.34
CA ALA A 82 0.30 0.63 -4.20
C ALA A 82 0.65 -0.42 -5.26
N VAL A 83 0.93 0.01 -6.50
CA VAL A 83 1.39 -0.90 -7.56
C VAL A 83 2.75 -1.50 -7.20
N ASP A 84 3.71 -0.66 -6.82
CA ASP A 84 5.08 -1.08 -6.48
C ASP A 84 5.10 -2.06 -5.29
N ILE A 85 4.41 -1.71 -4.20
CA ILE A 85 4.36 -2.55 -2.98
C ILE A 85 3.60 -3.86 -3.25
N THR A 86 2.56 -3.83 -4.08
CA THR A 86 1.89 -5.07 -4.50
C THR A 86 2.84 -5.99 -5.28
N GLY A 87 3.71 -5.40 -6.11
CA GLY A 87 4.76 -6.08 -6.86
C GLY A 87 5.71 -6.91 -5.99
N PHE A 88 5.99 -6.44 -4.78
CA PHE A 88 6.82 -7.18 -3.81
C PHE A 88 6.28 -8.56 -3.44
N PHE A 89 4.98 -8.79 -3.64
CA PHE A 89 4.30 -10.05 -3.32
C PHE A 89 3.83 -10.83 -4.55
N LEU A 90 3.78 -10.21 -5.74
CA LEU A 90 3.23 -10.80 -6.97
C LEU A 90 4.26 -10.83 -8.10
N ARG A 91 4.31 -11.92 -8.88
CA ARG A 91 5.32 -12.07 -9.94
C ARG A 91 5.06 -11.21 -11.19
N ARG A 92 3.79 -11.12 -11.60
CA ARG A 92 3.35 -10.39 -12.78
C ARG A 92 1.83 -10.31 -12.75
N GLY A 93 1.29 -9.18 -13.20
CA GLY A 93 -0.13 -9.03 -13.35
C GLY A 93 -0.55 -7.58 -13.42
N THR A 94 -1.79 -7.35 -13.82
CA THR A 94 -2.43 -6.06 -13.59
C THR A 94 -2.74 -5.95 -12.10
N VAL A 95 -2.28 -4.87 -11.47
CA VAL A 95 -2.60 -4.56 -10.08
C VAL A 95 -3.92 -3.80 -10.00
N VAL A 96 -4.13 -2.85 -10.92
CA VAL A 96 -5.35 -2.05 -10.97
C VAL A 96 -5.65 -1.62 -12.41
N SER A 97 -6.94 -1.53 -12.73
CA SER A 97 -7.42 -0.88 -13.95
C SER A 97 -8.04 0.46 -13.59
N ILE A 98 -7.92 1.44 -14.46
CA ILE A 98 -8.52 2.76 -14.26
C ILE A 98 -9.28 3.09 -15.53
N GLU A 99 -10.57 3.39 -15.41
CA GLU A 99 -11.41 3.80 -16.53
C GLU A 99 -11.74 5.29 -16.42
N GLY A 100 -11.23 6.07 -17.37
CA GLY A 100 -11.52 7.50 -17.50
C GLY A 100 -12.84 7.76 -18.22
N SER A 101 -13.18 9.04 -18.38
CA SER A 101 -14.37 9.47 -19.12
C SER A 101 -14.33 9.16 -20.63
N ASP A 102 -13.17 8.75 -21.15
CA ASP A 102 -12.96 8.28 -22.51
C ASP A 102 -13.27 6.77 -22.69
N HIS A 103 -13.66 6.07 -21.61
CA HIS A 103 -14.02 4.64 -21.59
C HIS A 103 -12.91 3.69 -22.05
N GLU A 104 -11.65 4.15 -22.05
CA GLU A 104 -10.49 3.33 -22.37
C GLU A 104 -9.77 2.91 -21.07
N PRO A 105 -9.86 1.63 -20.67
CA PRO A 105 -9.28 1.18 -19.40
C PRO A 105 -7.75 1.16 -19.46
N LYS A 106 -7.12 1.96 -18.60
CA LYS A 106 -5.67 1.96 -18.39
C LYS A 106 -5.31 0.98 -17.29
N GLN A 107 -4.57 -0.07 -17.64
CA GLN A 107 -4.05 -1.04 -16.68
C GLN A 107 -2.71 -0.57 -16.12
N LEU A 108 -2.60 -0.51 -14.80
CA LEU A 108 -1.33 -0.35 -14.10
C LEU A 108 -0.83 -1.71 -13.62
N LYS A 109 0.44 -1.97 -13.89
CA LYS A 109 1.10 -3.25 -13.64
C LYS A 109 2.43 -2.97 -12.96
N ASP A 110 2.83 -3.85 -12.06
CA ASP A 110 4.24 -3.93 -11.72
C ASP A 110 5.00 -4.54 -12.92
N VAL A 111 6.14 -3.93 -13.24
CA VAL A 111 7.03 -4.34 -14.33
C VAL A 111 8.29 -5.02 -13.80
N ASP A 112 8.60 -4.86 -12.52
CA ASP A 112 9.60 -5.67 -11.85
C ASP A 112 9.03 -7.10 -11.65
N GLN A 113 9.89 -8.10 -11.76
CA GLN A 113 9.51 -9.51 -11.53
C GLN A 113 10.06 -10.03 -10.20
N THR A 114 10.75 -9.17 -9.46
CA THR A 114 11.43 -9.50 -8.21
C THR A 114 10.42 -9.58 -7.07
N ILE A 115 10.02 -10.80 -6.73
CA ILE A 115 9.23 -11.05 -5.53
C ILE A 115 10.13 -10.85 -4.32
N GLN A 116 9.83 -9.83 -3.51
CA GLN A 116 10.56 -9.60 -2.27
C GLN A 116 10.02 -10.46 -1.12
N TYR A 117 8.77 -10.91 -1.12
CA TYR A 117 8.31 -11.84 -0.09
C TYR A 117 7.34 -12.86 -0.66
N ASN A 118 7.69 -14.14 -0.52
CA ASN A 118 6.91 -15.28 -1.01
C ASN A 118 6.29 -16.15 0.10
N GLY A 119 6.51 -15.81 1.37
CA GLY A 119 5.92 -16.51 2.51
C GLY A 119 4.43 -16.21 2.73
N PRO A 120 3.81 -16.80 3.78
CA PRO A 120 2.42 -16.54 4.14
C PRO A 120 2.17 -15.05 4.40
N LEU A 121 1.17 -14.50 3.70
CA LEU A 121 0.82 -13.07 3.77
C LEU A 121 -0.61 -12.90 4.27
N VAL A 122 -0.78 -12.02 5.24
CA VAL A 122 -2.06 -11.49 5.68
C VAL A 122 -2.05 -9.98 5.47
N VAL A 123 -3.13 -9.42 4.94
CA VAL A 123 -3.34 -7.96 4.89
C VAL A 123 -4.44 -7.63 5.88
N LEU A 124 -4.09 -6.85 6.90
CA LEU A 124 -5.04 -6.36 7.89
C LEU A 124 -5.63 -5.03 7.41
N THR A 125 -6.95 -4.97 7.36
CA THR A 125 -7.72 -3.81 6.90
C THR A 125 -8.75 -3.38 7.92
N SER A 126 -9.27 -2.18 7.79
CA SER A 126 -10.42 -1.69 8.57
C SER A 126 -11.33 -0.83 7.70
N ARG A 127 -12.42 -0.32 8.28
CA ARG A 127 -13.28 0.70 7.67
C ARG A 127 -12.55 2.00 7.31
N LEU A 128 -11.37 2.26 7.86
CA LEU A 128 -10.51 3.41 7.51
C LEU A 128 -9.61 3.13 6.30
N SER A 129 -9.38 1.85 5.97
CA SER A 129 -8.59 1.47 4.81
C SER A 129 -9.28 1.94 3.53
N ALA A 130 -8.60 2.79 2.74
CA ALA A 130 -9.21 3.41 1.58
C ALA A 130 -8.25 3.52 0.38
N SER A 131 -8.82 3.63 -0.83
CA SER A 131 -8.09 4.01 -2.04
C SER A 131 -6.94 3.04 -2.37
N ALA A 132 -5.69 3.50 -2.34
CA ALA A 132 -4.49 2.69 -2.56
C ALA A 132 -4.43 1.43 -1.67
N SER A 133 -4.93 1.49 -0.42
CA SER A 133 -5.01 0.32 0.47
C SER A 133 -5.97 -0.74 -0.08
N GLU A 134 -7.11 -0.31 -0.61
CA GLU A 134 -8.13 -1.20 -1.17
C GLU A 134 -7.65 -1.86 -2.46
N ILE A 135 -6.85 -1.14 -3.25
CA ILE A 135 -6.22 -1.66 -4.47
C ILE A 135 -5.22 -2.77 -4.15
N LEU A 136 -4.32 -2.54 -3.18
CA LEU A 136 -3.36 -3.56 -2.75
C LEU A 136 -4.09 -4.78 -2.18
N ALA A 137 -5.04 -4.57 -1.26
CA ALA A 137 -5.82 -5.66 -0.66
C ALA A 137 -6.63 -6.44 -1.72
N GLY A 138 -7.24 -5.72 -2.68
CA GLY A 138 -7.95 -6.31 -3.82
C GLY A 138 -7.04 -7.18 -4.67
N ALA A 139 -5.87 -6.67 -5.07
CA ALA A 139 -4.89 -7.45 -5.83
C ALA A 139 -4.41 -8.69 -5.05
N VAL A 140 -4.08 -8.55 -3.76
CA VAL A 140 -3.68 -9.70 -2.93
C VAL A 140 -4.77 -10.78 -2.89
N LYS A 141 -6.04 -10.36 -2.81
CA LYS A 141 -7.20 -11.27 -2.83
C LYS A 141 -7.39 -11.92 -4.19
N ASP A 142 -7.41 -11.13 -5.27
CA ASP A 142 -7.71 -11.59 -6.64
C ASP A 142 -6.66 -12.57 -7.17
N TYR A 143 -5.40 -12.35 -6.81
CA TYR A 143 -4.31 -13.28 -7.15
C TYR A 143 -4.18 -14.45 -6.16
N ALA A 144 -5.10 -14.57 -5.19
CA ALA A 144 -5.04 -15.55 -4.11
C ALA A 144 -3.68 -15.59 -3.41
N ARG A 145 -3.03 -14.42 -3.27
CA ARG A 145 -1.67 -14.29 -2.74
C ARG A 145 -1.64 -14.32 -1.22
N GLY A 146 -2.69 -13.84 -0.56
CA GLY A 146 -2.77 -13.74 0.88
C GLY A 146 -4.20 -13.66 1.37
N LEU A 147 -4.37 -13.62 2.68
CA LEU A 147 -5.68 -13.49 3.31
C LEU A 147 -5.93 -12.02 3.68
N ILE A 148 -7.13 -11.54 3.43
CA ILE A 148 -7.59 -10.23 3.90
C ILE A 148 -8.36 -10.45 5.20
N VAL A 149 -7.99 -9.73 6.26
CA VAL A 149 -8.60 -9.84 7.59
C VAL A 149 -8.87 -8.44 8.15
N GLY A 150 -9.69 -8.36 9.20
CA GLY A 150 -10.04 -7.12 9.88
C GLY A 150 -11.54 -6.90 9.89
N ASP A 151 -11.97 -5.66 9.66
CA ASP A 151 -13.40 -5.33 9.57
C ASP A 151 -14.09 -6.04 8.40
N ASP A 152 -15.41 -6.07 8.44
CA ASP A 152 -16.28 -6.67 7.41
C ASP A 152 -16.18 -5.97 6.04
N GLN A 153 -15.74 -4.70 6.01
CA GLN A 153 -15.54 -3.93 4.79
C GLN A 153 -14.53 -2.78 4.98
N THR A 154 -13.92 -2.37 3.88
CA THR A 154 -13.09 -1.16 3.77
C THR A 154 -13.94 0.09 3.53
N PHE A 155 -13.32 1.25 3.32
CA PHE A 155 -14.02 2.52 3.13
C PHE A 155 -14.90 2.57 1.86
N GLY A 156 -14.50 1.91 0.77
CA GLY A 156 -15.23 1.86 -0.49
C GLY A 156 -14.88 2.98 -1.47
N LYS A 157 -13.63 3.48 -1.49
CA LYS A 157 -13.23 4.59 -2.38
C LYS A 157 -12.85 4.08 -3.77
N GLY A 158 -13.83 4.08 -4.67
CA GLY A 158 -13.70 3.65 -6.07
C GLY A 158 -13.31 4.73 -7.10
N THR A 159 -12.87 5.92 -6.68
CA THR A 159 -12.64 7.07 -7.60
C THR A 159 -11.19 7.54 -7.60
N VAL A 160 -10.67 7.90 -8.77
CA VAL A 160 -9.39 8.61 -8.95
C VAL A 160 -9.64 10.11 -9.00
N GLN A 161 -8.83 10.88 -8.28
CA GLN A 161 -8.89 12.34 -8.29
C GLN A 161 -7.54 12.93 -8.73
N ASN A 162 -7.59 13.88 -9.66
CA ASN A 162 -6.42 14.63 -10.14
C ASN A 162 -6.45 16.07 -9.65
N VAL A 163 -5.27 16.64 -9.40
CA VAL A 163 -5.11 18.07 -9.12
C VAL A 163 -4.78 18.78 -10.42
N VAL A 164 -5.63 19.73 -10.82
CA VAL A 164 -5.48 20.55 -12.01
C VAL A 164 -5.12 21.97 -11.56
N ASN A 165 -3.92 22.41 -11.91
CA ASN A 165 -3.48 23.78 -11.60
C ASN A 165 -4.25 24.78 -12.45
N LEU A 166 -4.73 25.85 -11.82
CA LEU A 166 -5.37 26.95 -12.52
C LEU A 166 -4.30 27.87 -13.13
N PRO A 167 -4.63 28.56 -14.25
CA PRO A 167 -3.73 29.56 -14.85
C PRO A 167 -3.28 30.61 -13.84
N GLU A 168 -2.14 31.25 -14.12
CA GLU A 168 -1.65 32.44 -13.41
C GLU A 168 -1.51 32.29 -11.87
N GLY A 169 -1.43 31.06 -11.36
CA GLY A 169 -1.24 30.81 -9.93
C GLY A 169 -2.51 31.03 -9.09
N PHE A 170 -3.70 31.02 -9.69
CA PHE A 170 -4.99 31.11 -8.98
C PHE A 170 -5.33 29.89 -8.09
N GLY A 171 -4.36 29.01 -7.84
CA GLY A 171 -4.52 27.79 -7.06
C GLY A 171 -4.72 26.55 -7.92
N ALA A 172 -5.44 25.57 -7.40
CA ALA A 172 -5.68 24.30 -8.07
C ALA A 172 -7.06 23.72 -7.73
N LEU A 173 -7.61 22.96 -8.67
CA LEU A 173 -8.84 22.20 -8.50
C LEU A 173 -8.53 20.72 -8.28
N LYS A 174 -9.24 20.06 -7.38
CA LYS A 174 -9.20 18.61 -7.23
C LYS A 174 -10.48 18.03 -7.81
N VAL A 175 -10.35 17.24 -8.87
CA VAL A 175 -11.49 16.75 -9.67
C VAL A 175 -11.40 15.24 -9.81
N THR A 176 -12.54 14.55 -9.69
CA THR A 176 -12.65 13.13 -10.02
C THR A 176 -12.55 12.95 -11.53
N THR A 177 -11.61 12.12 -11.99
CA THR A 177 -11.31 11.93 -13.42
C THR A 177 -11.54 10.51 -13.89
N ALA A 178 -11.61 9.54 -12.97
CA ALA A 178 -11.72 8.13 -13.33
C ALA A 178 -12.32 7.29 -12.19
N LEU A 179 -12.67 6.05 -12.50
CA LEU A 179 -13.05 5.00 -11.56
C LEU A 179 -12.00 3.88 -11.58
N PHE A 180 -11.90 3.14 -10.48
CA PHE A 180 -11.11 1.90 -10.36
C PHE A 180 -11.92 0.68 -10.82
#